data_AF-A0A366DZ65-F1
#
_entry.id   AF-A0A366DZ65-F1
#
_cell.length_a   1.000
_cell.length_b   1.000
_cell.length_c   1.000
_cell.angle_alpha   90.00
_cell.angle_beta   90.00
_cell.angle_gamma   90.00
#
_symmetry.space_group_name_H-M   'P 1'
#
loop_
_entity.id
_entity.type
_entity.pdbx_description
1 polymer ?
#
loop_
_entity_poly.entity_id
_entity_poly.type
_entity_poly.pdbx_seq_one_letter_code
_entity_poly.pdbx_strand_id
1 'polypeptide(L)' 'MEQEAKITHLKAQLQTFLDQLDQLDPSKTSIEDIDHLLDIIEEMESALHEKTN' A
#
# COMPACT_ATOMS: atom_id res chain seq x y z
N MET A 1 20.46 6.95 6.73
CA MET A 1 19.72 8.11 7.27
C MET A 1 18.57 8.56 6.37
N GLU A 2 18.78 9.21 5.21
CA GLU A 2 17.65 9.72 4.40
C GLU A 2 16.83 8.61 3.70
N GLN A 3 17.48 7.53 3.27
CA GLN A 3 16.82 6.34 2.73
C GLN A 3 16.01 5.57 3.79
N GLU A 4 16.56 5.38 4.99
CA GLU A 4 15.84 4.72 6.09
C GLU A 4 14.61 5.53 6.48
N ALA A 5 14.72 6.86 6.54
CA ALA A 5 13.57 7.73 6.81
C ALA A 5 12.47 7.59 5.74
N LYS A 6 12.84 7.46 4.46
CA LYS A 6 11.88 7.20 3.37
C LYS A 6 11.23 5.82 3.48
N ILE A 7 12.00 4.79 3.82
CA ILE A 7 11.48 3.43 4.02
C ILE A 7 10.55 3.37 5.23
N THR A 8 10.90 4.03 6.34
CA THR A 8 10.04 4.16 7.52
C THR A 8 8.74 4.89 7.19
N HIS A 9 8.81 5.94 6.37
CA HIS A 9 7.62 6.67 5.94
C HIS A 9 6.70 5.82 5.06
N LEU A 10 7.24 5.11 4.07
CA LEU A 10 6.45 4.18 3.24
C LEU A 10 5.79 3.10 4.09
N LYS A 11 6.51 2.52 5.06
CA LYS A 11 5.94 1.55 5.99
C LYS A 11 4.78 2.12 6.81
N ALA A 12 4.90 3.36 7.29
CA ALA A 12 3.83 4.02 8.03
C ALA A 12 2.58 4.28 7.15
N GLN A 13 2.78 4.63 5.88
CA GLN A 13 1.70 4.81 4.92
C GLN A 13 0.98 3.49 4.59
N LEU A 14 1.75 2.41 4.36
CA LEU A 14 1.22 1.06 4.17
C LEU A 14 0.43 0.57 5.38
N GLN A 15 0.94 0.79 6.59
CA GLN A 15 0.21 0.43 7.81
C GLN A 15 -1.12 1.18 7.93
N THR A 16 -1.13 2.49 7.63
CA THR A 16 -2.36 3.30 7.65
C THR A 16 -3.37 2.82 6.61
N PHE A 17 -2.89 2.39 5.44
CA PHE A 17 -3.72 1.84 4.38
C PHE A 17 -4.36 0.50 4.78
N LEU A 18 -3.59 -0.38 5.41
CA LEU A 18 -4.10 -1.65 5.95
C LEU A 18 -5.15 -1.43 7.04
N ASP A 19 -4.91 -0.47 7.95
CA ASP A 19 -5.88 -0.13 9.00
C ASP A 19 -7.19 0.45 8.42
N GLN A 20 -7.13 1.13 7.27
CA GLN A 20 -8.30 1.62 6.54
C GLN A 20 -9.03 0.50 5.81
N LEU A 21 -8.30 -0.42 5.18
CA LEU A 21 -8.84 -1.65 4.59
C LEU A 21 -9.60 -2.50 5.62
N ASP A 22 -9.05 -2.65 6.83
CA ASP A 22 -9.71 -3.37 7.93
C ASP A 22 -11.01 -2.70 8.40
N GLN A 23 -11.16 -1.38 8.16
CA GLN A 23 -12.37 -0.62 8.47
C GLN A 23 -13.37 -0.56 7.31
N LEU A 24 -13.01 -1.06 6.13
CA LEU A 24 -13.94 -1.14 5.02
C LEU A 24 -15.00 -2.21 5.30
N ASP A 25 -16.26 -1.80 5.19
CA ASP A 25 -17.39 -2.72 5.30
C ASP A 25 -17.49 -3.55 4.00
N PRO A 26 -17.23 -4.87 4.04
CA PRO A 26 -17.23 -5.71 2.84
C PRO A 26 -18.61 -5.79 2.17
N SER A 27 -19.68 -5.35 2.84
CA SER A 27 -21.02 -5.23 2.23
C SER A 27 -21.22 -3.94 1.42
N LYS A 28 -20.32 -2.96 1.56
CA LYS A 28 -20.37 -1.67 0.87
C LYS A 28 -19.22 -1.42 -0.09
N THR A 29 -18.10 -2.13 0.09
CA THR A 29 -16.93 -2.04 -0.79
C THR A 29 -17.14 -2.90 -2.02
N SER A 30 -17.02 -2.31 -3.21
CA SER A 30 -17.13 -3.05 -4.47
C SER A 30 -15.89 -3.92 -4.67
N ILE A 31 -16.03 -5.04 -5.38
CA ILE A 31 -14.89 -5.85 -5.82
C ILE A 31 -13.92 -4.99 -6.65
N GLU A 32 -14.47 -4.05 -7.44
CA GLU A 32 -13.71 -3.07 -8.22
C GLU A 32 -12.80 -2.18 -7.33
N ASP A 33 -13.27 -1.81 -6.14
CA ASP A 33 -12.47 -1.01 -5.20
C ASP A 33 -11.32 -1.86 -4.63
N ILE A 34 -11.55 -3.15 -4.39
CA ILE A 34 -10.52 -4.09 -3.92
C ILE A 34 -9.45 -4.28 -5.01
N ASP A 35 -9.86 -4.44 -6.27
CA ASP A 35 -8.93 -4.57 -7.40
C ASP A 35 -8.05 -3.32 -7.53
N HIS A 36 -8.61 -2.12 -7.38
CA HIS A 36 -7.84 -0.87 -7.38
C HIS A 36 -6.84 -0.76 -6.22
N LEU A 37 -7.20 -1.25 -5.02
CA LEU A 37 -6.30 -1.20 -3.86
C LEU A 37 -5.13 -2.19 -4.03
N LEU A 38 -5.37 -3.33 -4.68
CA LEU A 38 -4.34 -4.31 -5.04
C LEU A 38 -3.37 -3.76 -6.09
N ASP A 39 -3.87 -3.07 -7.13
CA ASP A 39 -3.04 -2.43 -8.17
C ASP A 39 -2.06 -1.42 -7.57
N ILE A 40 -2.52 -0.60 -6.60
CA ILE A 40 -1.68 0.39 -5.92
C ILE A 40 -0.56 -0.29 -5.12
N ILE A 41 -0.86 -1.42 -4.47
CA ILE A 41 0.16 -2.20 -3.75
C ILE A 41 1.19 -2.78 -4.71
N GLU A 42 0.77 -3.37 -5.83
CA GLU A 42 1.69 -3.92 -6.85
C GLU A 42 2.59 -2.84 -7.47
N GLU A 43 2.06 -1.64 -7.70
CA GLU A 43 2.85 -0.50 -8.20
C GLU A 43 3.90 -0.07 -7.17
N MET A 44 3.54 -0.02 -5.88
CA MET A 44 4.47 0.30 -4.80
C MET A 44 5.56 -0.77 -4.64
N GLU A 45 5.21 -2.05 -4.75
CA GLU A 45 6.18 -3.15 -4.70
C GLU A 45 7.13 -3.13 -5.90
N SER A 46 6.59 -2.91 -7.10
CA SER A 46 7.38 -2.80 -8.33
C SER A 46 8.39 -1.66 -8.25
N ALA A 47 7.97 -0.48 -7.77
CA ALA A 47 8.86 0.68 -7.59
C ALA A 47 9.98 0.45 -6.57
N LEU A 48 9.74 -0.39 -5.55
CA LEU A 48 10.76 -0.79 -4.57
C LEU A 48 11.71 -1.85 -5.13
N HIS A 49 11.19 -2.80 -5.91
CA HIS A 49 11.97 -3.89 -6.50
C HIS A 49 12.89 -3.38 -7.63
N GLU A 50 12.41 -2.46 -8.47
CA GLU A 50 13.18 -1.87 -9.58
C GLU A 50 14.38 -1.04 -9.10
N LYS A 51 14.36 -0.53 -7.87
CA LYS A 51 15.48 0.22 -7.26
C LYS A 51 16.53 -0.63 -6.53
N THR A 52 16.32 -1.95 -6.45
CA THR A 52 17.21 -2.88 -5.73
C THR A 52 18.11 -3.70 -6.69
N ASN A 53 18.03 -3.46 -8.00
CA ASN A 53 18.87 -4.07 -9.04
C ASN A 53 19.78 -3.02 -9.71
#